data_AF-A0A8T5B9J3-F1
#
_entry.id   AF-A0A8T5B9J3-F1
#
_cell.length_a   1.000
_cell.length_b   1.000
_cell.length_c   1.000
_cell.angle_alpha   90.00
_cell.angle_beta   90.00
_cell.angle_gamma   90.00
#
_symmetry.space_group_name_H-M   'P 1'
#
loop_
_entity.id
_entity.type
_entity.pdbx_description
1 polymer ?
#
loop_
_entity_poly.entity_id
_entity_poly.type
_entity_poly.pdbx_seq_one_letter_code
_entity_poly.pdbx_strand_id
1 'polypeptide(L)'
;MAAQDLFRVLGEVLFQIANEVISLLPKLLVALVIIAFAFVGIRIVNLSFRKLLAIARLDEMFKQLSGFHLPFSIDSLIIFLADLGICLTSLYAVAGLFLPPQHLHLMNEGLAYGARVISVMGLAIILLAVFNSMVGKIRVEARLRSYSMFIVLLLVTAMLVDITALSEQVKNELIGGLSLGVGVSIGVFAIWFFFHDYFDELIRRRSREENK
;
A
#
# COMPACT_ATOMS: atom_id res chain seq x y z
N MET A 1 31.83 58.18 -12.66
CA MET A 1 31.84 57.00 -13.54
C MET A 1 31.27 55.78 -12.84
N ALA A 2 31.82 55.31 -11.70
CA ALA A 2 31.33 54.12 -10.99
C ALA A 2 29.81 54.08 -10.65
N ALA A 3 29.18 55.21 -10.31
CA ALA A 3 27.75 55.24 -9.98
C ALA A 3 26.85 55.04 -11.21
N GLN A 4 27.22 55.60 -12.37
CA GLN A 4 26.45 55.43 -13.62
C GLN A 4 26.53 53.99 -14.14
N ASP A 5 27.68 53.33 -13.96
CA ASP A 5 27.86 51.91 -14.30
C ASP A 5 27.04 51.01 -13.37
N LEU A 6 26.98 51.31 -12.07
CA LEU A 6 26.13 50.60 -11.11
C LEU A 6 24.64 50.69 -11.45
N PHE A 7 24.13 51.87 -11.79
CA PHE A 7 22.73 52.04 -12.20
C PHE A 7 22.39 51.29 -13.49
N ARG A 8 23.34 51.21 -14.42
CA ARG A 8 23.16 50.49 -15.68
C ARG A 8 23.16 48.97 -15.49
N VAL A 9 24.07 48.45 -14.67
CA VAL A 9 24.11 47.02 -14.30
C VAL A 9 22.87 46.62 -13.50
N LEU A 10 22.42 47.44 -12.55
CA LEU A 10 21.15 47.20 -11.83
C LEU A 10 19.95 47.20 -12.78
N GLY A 11 19.92 48.12 -13.75
CA GLY A 11 18.88 48.16 -14.77
C GLY A 11 18.86 46.91 -15.66
N GLU A 12 20.02 46.43 -16.09
CA GLU A 12 20.16 45.21 -16.89
C GLU A 12 19.73 43.96 -16.10
N VAL A 13 20.14 43.85 -14.84
CA VAL A 13 19.73 42.75 -13.95
C VAL A 13 18.21 42.79 -13.70
N LEU A 14 17.64 43.96 -13.43
CA LEU A 14 16.18 44.11 -13.24
C LEU A 14 15.41 43.78 -14.52
N PHE A 15 15.90 44.19 -15.68
CA PHE A 15 15.28 43.87 -16.96
C PHE A 15 15.35 42.37 -17.24
N GLN A 16 16.47 41.73 -16.96
CA GLN A 16 16.63 40.29 -17.11
C GLN A 16 15.68 39.52 -16.19
N ILE A 17 15.59 39.91 -14.91
CA ILE A 17 14.63 39.33 -13.95
C ILE A 17 13.19 39.56 -14.43
N ALA A 18 12.85 40.77 -14.88
CA ALA A 18 11.51 41.07 -15.38
C ALA A 18 11.15 40.20 -16.60
N ASN A 19 12.09 39.99 -17.52
CA ASN A 19 11.88 39.17 -18.71
C ASN A 19 11.73 37.67 -18.36
N GLU A 20 12.50 37.18 -17.39
CA GLU A 20 12.34 35.84 -16.85
C GLU A 20 10.97 35.67 -16.15
N VAL A 21 10.53 36.65 -15.36
CA VAL A 21 9.20 36.64 -14.70
C VAL A 21 8.08 36.63 -15.74
N ILE A 22 8.18 37.44 -16.79
CA ILE A 22 7.20 37.47 -17.89
C ILE A 22 7.15 36.10 -18.59
N SER A 23 8.29 35.44 -18.79
CA SER A 23 8.35 34.10 -19.40
C SER A 23 7.73 33.00 -18.52
N LEU A 24 7.73 33.18 -17.19
CA LEU A 24 7.12 32.26 -16.22
C LEU A 24 5.64 32.54 -15.98
N LEU A 25 5.15 33.73 -16.33
CA LEU A 25 3.77 34.16 -16.13
C LEU A 25 2.72 33.16 -16.70
N PRO A 26 2.87 32.63 -17.93
CA PRO A 26 1.94 31.64 -18.47
C PRO A 26 1.90 30.35 -17.64
N LYS A 27 3.07 29.88 -17.16
CA LYS A 27 3.17 28.67 -16.33
C LYS A 27 2.50 28.87 -14.97
N LEU A 28 2.65 30.05 -14.37
CA LEU A 28 1.98 30.41 -13.11
C LEU A 28 0.45 30.44 -13.27
N LEU A 29 -0.06 30.99 -14.37
CA LEU A 29 -1.50 30.98 -14.65
C LEU A 29 -2.05 29.56 -14.79
N VAL A 30 -1.36 28.69 -15.54
CA VAL A 30 -1.78 27.29 -15.69
C VAL A 30 -1.71 26.55 -14.35
N ALA A 31 -0.66 26.75 -13.55
CA ALA A 31 -0.55 26.15 -12.22
C ALA A 31 -1.71 26.57 -11.30
N LEU A 32 -2.10 27.85 -11.34
CA LEU A 32 -3.23 28.36 -10.57
C LEU A 32 -4.57 27.73 -11.02
N VAL A 33 -4.74 27.54 -12.33
CA VAL A 33 -5.90 26.82 -12.89
C VAL A 33 -5.93 25.36 -12.43
N ILE A 34 -4.79 24.65 -12.44
CA ILE A 34 -4.69 23.28 -11.93
C ILE A 34 -5.09 23.20 -10.46
N ILE A 35 -4.59 24.12 -9.63
CA ILE A 35 -4.94 24.19 -8.20
C ILE A 35 -6.44 24.45 -8.02
N ALA A 36 -7.02 25.37 -8.80
CA ALA A 36 -8.45 25.64 -8.77
C ALA A 36 -9.27 24.40 -9.13
N PHE A 37 -8.88 23.65 -10.17
CA PHE A 37 -9.52 22.38 -10.53
C PHE A 37 -9.35 21.32 -9.45
N ALA A 38 -8.21 21.25 -8.77
CA ALA A 38 -7.99 20.33 -7.67
C ALA A 38 -8.97 20.60 -6.50
N PHE A 39 -9.17 21.86 -6.12
CA PHE A 39 -10.16 22.25 -5.11
C PHE A 39 -11.59 21.87 -5.51
N VAL A 40 -11.96 22.12 -6.77
CA VAL A 40 -13.26 21.71 -7.29
C VAL A 40 -13.40 20.19 -7.27
N GLY A 41 -12.36 19.47 -7.68
CA GLY A 41 -12.30 18.01 -7.64
C GLY A 41 -12.52 17.45 -6.24
N ILE A 42 -11.78 17.95 -5.25
CA ILE A 42 -11.94 17.60 -3.83
C ILE A 42 -13.39 17.79 -3.39
N ARG A 43 -14.00 18.94 -3.72
CA ARG A 43 -15.39 19.23 -3.33
C ARG A 43 -16.38 18.26 -3.97
N ILE A 44 -16.23 17.94 -5.25
CA ILE A 44 -17.11 17.01 -5.98
C ILE A 44 -16.95 15.57 -5.46
N VAL A 45 -15.72 15.12 -5.28
CA VAL A 45 -15.41 13.78 -4.78
C VAL A 45 -15.93 13.62 -3.36
N ASN A 46 -15.67 14.58 -2.47
CA ASN A 46 -16.19 14.55 -1.11
C ASN A 46 -17.71 14.51 -1.05
N LEU A 47 -18.39 15.29 -1.89
CA LEU A 47 -19.85 15.25 -1.95
C LEU A 47 -20.37 13.88 -2.41
N SER A 48 -19.73 13.30 -3.44
CA SER A 48 -20.12 12.02 -4.03
C SER A 48 -19.85 10.87 -3.07
N PHE A 49 -18.66 10.83 -2.48
CA PHE A 49 -18.24 9.78 -1.56
C PHE A 49 -19.06 9.79 -0.28
N ARG A 50 -19.34 10.97 0.31
CA ARG A 50 -20.22 11.04 1.49
C ARG A 50 -21.60 10.44 1.23
N LYS A 51 -22.17 10.67 0.03
CA LYS A 51 -23.46 10.05 -0.34
C LYS A 51 -23.34 8.53 -0.49
N LEU A 52 -22.33 8.05 -1.20
CA LEU A 52 -22.13 6.62 -1.46
C LEU A 52 -21.83 5.85 -0.17
N LEU A 53 -20.94 6.38 0.67
CA LEU A 53 -20.53 5.76 1.93
C LEU A 53 -21.67 5.74 2.95
N ALA A 54 -22.49 6.80 3.01
CA ALA A 54 -23.68 6.81 3.86
C ALA A 54 -24.70 5.72 3.49
N ILE A 55 -24.79 5.35 2.20
CA ILE A 55 -25.65 4.26 1.73
C ILE A 55 -25.02 2.91 2.06
N ALA A 56 -23.71 2.76 1.87
CA ALA A 56 -23.00 1.52 2.07
C ALA A 56 -22.78 1.16 3.56
N ARG A 57 -22.75 2.15 4.46
CA ARG A 57 -22.50 1.99 5.90
C ARG A 57 -21.28 1.10 6.19
N LEU A 58 -20.14 1.43 5.58
CA LEU A 58 -18.94 0.59 5.66
C LEU A 58 -18.44 0.41 7.10
N ASP A 59 -18.61 1.42 7.95
CA ASP A 59 -18.27 1.33 9.38
C ASP A 59 -19.07 0.22 10.09
N GLU A 60 -20.36 0.07 9.80
CA GLU A 60 -21.20 -1.00 10.35
C GLU A 60 -20.77 -2.37 9.82
N MET A 61 -20.48 -2.48 8.52
CA MET A 61 -20.00 -3.72 7.90
C MET A 61 -18.68 -4.18 8.51
N PHE A 62 -17.75 -3.25 8.72
CA PHE A 62 -16.45 -3.58 9.30
C PHE A 62 -16.56 -3.98 10.76
N LYS A 63 -17.43 -3.31 11.53
CA LYS A 63 -17.72 -3.69 12.92
C LYS A 63 -18.28 -5.11 13.02
N GLN A 64 -19.16 -5.50 12.09
CA GLN A 64 -19.70 -6.86 12.03
C GLN A 64 -18.65 -7.92 11.62
N LEU A 65 -17.69 -7.56 10.76
CA LEU A 65 -16.67 -8.49 10.29
C LEU A 65 -15.51 -8.69 11.27
N SER A 66 -15.00 -7.59 11.84
CA SER A 66 -13.76 -7.59 12.63
C SER A 66 -13.99 -7.75 14.13
N GLY A 67 -15.19 -7.44 14.64
CA GLY A 67 -15.50 -7.45 16.07
C GLY A 67 -14.75 -6.39 16.90
N PHE A 68 -13.95 -5.51 16.27
CA PHE A 68 -13.19 -4.46 16.92
C PHE A 68 -13.64 -3.08 16.41
N HIS A 69 -13.54 -2.05 17.25
CA HIS A 69 -13.82 -0.66 16.84
C HIS A 69 -12.49 -0.01 16.46
N LEU A 70 -12.36 0.42 15.22
CA LEU A 70 -11.24 1.27 14.84
C LEU A 70 -11.42 2.65 15.51
N PRO A 71 -10.33 3.30 15.98
CA PRO A 71 -10.40 4.65 16.52
C PRO A 71 -10.70 5.72 15.44
N PHE A 72 -10.79 5.32 14.17
CA PHE A 72 -11.11 6.15 13.02
C PHE A 72 -12.24 5.51 12.19
N SER A 73 -13.06 6.34 11.54
CA SER A 73 -14.09 5.86 10.59
C SER A 73 -13.46 5.51 9.24
N ILE A 74 -13.88 4.38 8.67
CA ILE A 74 -13.46 3.91 7.35
C ILE A 74 -13.92 4.90 6.28
N ASP A 75 -15.11 5.46 6.46
CA ASP A 75 -15.65 6.48 5.57
C ASP A 75 -14.71 7.69 5.49
N SER A 76 -14.18 8.16 6.64
CA SER A 76 -13.23 9.26 6.68
C SER A 76 -11.87 8.87 6.09
N LEU A 77 -11.43 7.62 6.28
CA LEU A 77 -10.17 7.14 5.70
C LEU A 77 -10.24 7.12 4.16
N ILE A 78 -11.36 6.64 3.60
CA ILE A 78 -11.57 6.58 2.14
C ILE A 78 -11.62 7.99 1.55
N ILE A 79 -12.35 8.90 2.19
CA ILE A 79 -12.39 10.32 1.80
C ILE A 79 -10.99 10.94 1.85
N PHE A 80 -10.26 10.72 2.94
CA PHE A 80 -8.90 11.24 3.09
C PHE A 80 -7.95 10.71 2.01
N LEU A 81 -8.02 9.41 1.69
CA LEU A 81 -7.23 8.82 0.61
C LEU A 81 -7.55 9.45 -0.75
N ALA A 82 -8.83 9.70 -1.03
CA ALA A 82 -9.25 10.34 -2.27
C ALA A 82 -8.72 11.78 -2.37
N ASP A 83 -8.84 12.56 -1.30
CA ASP A 83 -8.31 13.93 -1.22
C ASP A 83 -6.79 13.96 -1.37
N LEU A 84 -6.09 13.01 -0.74
CA LEU A 84 -4.64 12.83 -0.87
C LEU A 84 -4.25 12.50 -2.31
N GLY A 85 -5.02 11.64 -3.00
CA GLY A 85 -4.81 11.32 -4.42
C GLY A 85 -4.96 12.53 -5.35
N ILE A 86 -6.00 13.35 -5.13
CA ILE A 86 -6.20 14.59 -5.89
C ILE A 86 -5.07 15.58 -5.61
N CYS A 87 -4.67 15.73 -4.34
CA CYS A 87 -3.56 16.58 -3.93
C CYS A 87 -2.25 16.16 -4.62
N LEU A 88 -1.89 14.88 -4.55
CA LEU A 88 -0.70 14.34 -5.21
C LEU A 88 -0.73 14.53 -6.72
N THR A 89 -1.87 14.32 -7.37
CA THR A 89 -2.02 14.49 -8.82
C THR A 89 -1.88 15.95 -9.22
N SER A 90 -2.47 16.87 -8.44
CA SER A 90 -2.33 18.30 -8.67
C SER A 90 -0.89 18.77 -8.46
N LEU A 91 -0.21 18.26 -7.43
CA LEU A 91 1.20 18.53 -7.16
C LEU A 91 2.08 18.01 -8.29
N TYR A 92 1.82 16.81 -8.79
CA TYR A 92 2.52 16.23 -9.93
C TYR A 92 2.33 17.07 -11.21
N ALA A 93 1.09 17.49 -11.48
CA ALA A 93 0.79 18.32 -12.64
C ALA A 93 1.47 19.70 -12.57
N VAL A 94 1.48 20.33 -11.39
CA VAL A 94 2.20 21.60 -11.16
C VAL A 94 3.71 21.38 -11.29
N ALA A 95 4.26 20.35 -10.65
CA ALA A 95 5.67 19.98 -10.78
C ALA A 95 6.08 19.78 -12.24
N GLY A 96 5.22 19.17 -13.06
CA GLY A 96 5.43 19.00 -14.50
C GLY A 96 5.58 20.29 -15.31
N LEU A 97 5.08 21.42 -14.81
CA LEU A 97 5.23 22.73 -15.47
C LEU A 97 6.58 23.40 -15.17
N PHE A 98 7.11 23.15 -13.96
CA PHE A 98 8.30 23.82 -13.44
C PHE A 98 9.57 22.97 -13.52
N LEU A 99 9.46 21.65 -13.43
CA LEU A 99 10.60 20.74 -13.40
C LEU A 99 10.89 20.12 -14.78
N PRO A 100 12.16 19.91 -15.13
CA PRO A 100 12.54 19.18 -16.33
C PRO A 100 12.23 17.68 -16.20
N PRO A 101 12.08 16.94 -17.33
CA PRO A 101 11.62 15.54 -17.36
C PRO A 101 12.42 14.58 -16.48
N GLN A 102 13.70 14.85 -16.30
CA GLN A 102 14.61 14.03 -15.48
C GLN A 102 14.18 13.96 -14.01
N HIS A 103 13.68 15.07 -13.44
CA HIS A 103 13.22 15.11 -12.05
C HIS A 103 11.82 14.50 -11.90
N LEU A 104 11.00 14.55 -12.96
CA LEU A 104 9.69 13.88 -12.98
C LEU A 104 9.82 12.36 -12.95
N HIS A 105 10.92 11.82 -13.48
CA HIS A 105 11.20 10.39 -13.40
C HIS A 105 11.36 9.93 -11.95
N LEU A 106 12.15 10.64 -11.15
CA LEU A 106 12.32 10.36 -9.71
C LEU A 106 11.01 10.46 -8.93
N MET A 107 10.19 11.47 -9.25
CA MET A 107 8.84 11.57 -8.66
C MET A 107 7.96 10.37 -9.03
N ASN A 108 8.02 9.91 -10.29
CA ASN A 108 7.22 8.77 -10.73
C ASN A 108 7.67 7.46 -10.05
N GLU A 109 8.98 7.24 -9.95
CA GLU A 109 9.53 6.09 -9.21
C GLU A 109 9.14 6.11 -7.74
N GLY A 110 9.24 7.29 -7.09
CA GLY A 110 8.83 7.48 -5.71
C GLY A 110 7.33 7.23 -5.49
N LEU A 111 6.46 7.77 -6.34
CA LEU A 111 5.02 7.55 -6.29
C LEU A 111 4.67 6.08 -6.55
N ALA A 112 5.29 5.44 -7.53
CA ALA A 112 5.07 4.04 -7.86
C ALA A 112 5.55 3.10 -6.74
N TYR A 113 6.64 3.44 -6.07
CA TYR A 113 7.11 2.70 -4.89
C TYR A 113 6.15 2.89 -3.71
N GLY A 114 5.77 4.14 -3.40
CA GLY A 114 4.81 4.44 -2.33
C GLY A 114 3.46 3.76 -2.53
N ALA A 115 2.93 3.76 -3.76
CA ALA A 115 1.70 3.06 -4.11
C ALA A 115 1.80 1.54 -3.91
N ARG A 116 2.93 0.93 -4.28
CA ARG A 116 3.19 -0.50 -4.02
C ARG A 116 3.20 -0.82 -2.53
N VAL A 117 3.88 0.00 -1.72
CA VAL A 117 3.92 -0.18 -0.26
C VAL A 117 2.51 -0.12 0.35
N ILE A 118 1.74 0.91 0.02
CA ILE A 118 0.37 1.08 0.54
C ILE A 118 -0.53 -0.09 0.11
N SER A 119 -0.42 -0.54 -1.14
CA SER A 119 -1.19 -1.66 -1.68
C SER A 119 -0.95 -2.96 -0.91
N VAL A 120 0.32 -3.30 -0.66
CA VAL A 120 0.65 -4.52 0.09
C VAL A 120 0.26 -4.41 1.56
N MET A 121 0.47 -3.25 2.19
CA MET A 121 -0.03 -3.03 3.56
C MET A 121 -1.54 -3.24 3.64
N GLY A 122 -2.29 -2.69 2.68
CA GLY A 122 -3.73 -2.88 2.58
C GLY A 122 -4.13 -4.35 2.43
N LEU A 123 -3.48 -5.09 1.53
CA LEU A 123 -3.80 -6.50 1.32
C LEU A 123 -3.42 -7.37 2.52
N ALA A 124 -2.30 -7.08 3.19
CA ALA A 124 -1.90 -7.77 4.41
C ALA A 124 -2.94 -7.59 5.53
N ILE A 125 -3.47 -6.37 5.72
CA ILE A 125 -4.54 -6.09 6.68
C ILE A 125 -5.81 -6.88 6.32
N ILE A 126 -6.20 -6.88 5.04
CA ILE A 126 -7.38 -7.63 4.57
C ILE A 126 -7.21 -9.13 4.82
N LEU A 127 -6.05 -9.70 4.49
CA LEU A 127 -5.74 -11.10 4.71
C LEU A 127 -5.82 -11.49 6.19
N LEU A 128 -5.24 -10.67 7.07
CA LEU A 128 -5.32 -10.87 8.51
C LEU A 128 -6.77 -10.78 9.02
N ALA A 129 -7.55 -9.83 8.52
CA ALA A 129 -8.96 -9.68 8.88
C ALA A 129 -9.80 -10.89 8.44
N VAL A 130 -9.60 -11.38 7.21
CA VAL A 130 -10.27 -12.58 6.69
C VAL A 130 -9.88 -13.81 7.52
N PHE A 131 -8.60 -13.98 7.82
CA PHE A 131 -8.11 -15.05 8.68
C PHE A 131 -8.78 -15.03 10.06
N ASN A 132 -8.79 -13.86 10.72
CA ASN A 132 -9.41 -13.71 12.04
C ASN A 132 -10.92 -14.02 12.01
N SER A 133 -11.62 -13.57 10.95
CA SER A 133 -13.04 -13.90 10.76
C SER A 133 -13.27 -15.39 10.51
N MET A 134 -12.44 -16.07 9.71
CA MET A 134 -12.56 -17.52 9.48
C MET A 134 -12.37 -18.30 10.78
N VAL A 135 -11.34 -17.94 11.55
CA VAL A 135 -11.03 -18.57 12.83
C VAL A 135 -12.14 -18.37 13.87
N GLY A 136 -12.80 -17.21 13.87
CA GLY A 136 -13.88 -16.91 14.81
C GLY A 136 -15.23 -17.56 14.44
N LYS A 137 -15.51 -17.78 13.15
CA LYS A 137 -16.82 -18.26 12.67
C LYS A 137 -16.87 -19.77 12.42
N ILE A 138 -15.77 -20.36 12.00
CA ILE A 138 -15.67 -21.80 11.77
C ILE A 138 -15.13 -22.38 13.09
N ARG A 139 -15.69 -23.48 13.60
CA ARG A 139 -15.01 -24.31 14.63
C ARG A 139 -13.79 -24.95 13.99
N VAL A 140 -12.82 -24.12 13.61
CA VAL A 140 -11.55 -24.55 13.08
C VAL A 140 -10.87 -25.27 14.23
N GLU A 141 -10.65 -26.58 14.09
CA GLU A 141 -9.82 -27.31 15.04
C GLU A 141 -8.52 -26.53 15.25
N ALA A 142 -7.99 -26.49 16.47
CA ALA A 142 -6.76 -25.75 16.79
C ALA A 142 -5.60 -26.06 15.81
N ARG A 143 -5.65 -27.28 15.26
CA ARG A 143 -4.86 -27.80 14.14
C ARG A 143 -4.91 -26.92 12.88
N LEU A 144 -6.10 -26.76 12.30
CA LEU A 144 -6.32 -25.99 11.06
C LEU A 144 -6.08 -24.49 11.28
N ARG A 145 -6.20 -24.00 12.51
CA ARG A 145 -5.91 -22.61 12.90
C ARG A 145 -4.42 -22.29 12.77
N SER A 146 -3.55 -23.17 13.24
CA SER A 146 -2.10 -22.97 13.17
C SER A 146 -1.60 -23.01 11.72
N TYR A 147 -2.18 -23.90 10.90
CA TYR A 147 -1.85 -23.99 9.47
C TYR A 147 -2.30 -22.76 8.68
N SER A 148 -3.51 -22.27 8.91
CA SER A 148 -3.99 -21.08 8.22
C SER A 148 -3.20 -19.83 8.61
N MET A 149 -2.74 -19.73 9.87
CA MET A 149 -1.85 -18.64 10.30
C MET A 149 -0.49 -18.70 9.59
N PHE A 150 0.06 -19.90 9.46
CA PHE A 150 1.30 -20.13 8.73
C PHE A 150 1.17 -19.78 7.24
N ILE A 151 0.07 -20.15 6.59
CA ILE A 151 -0.21 -19.77 5.19
C ILE A 151 -0.33 -18.24 5.06
N VAL A 152 -1.03 -17.56 5.97
CA VAL A 152 -1.15 -16.09 5.96
C VAL A 152 0.22 -15.44 6.13
N LEU A 153 1.07 -15.95 7.04
CA LEU A 153 2.43 -15.47 7.22
C LEU A 153 3.25 -15.62 5.93
N LEU A 154 3.19 -16.77 5.28
CA LEU A 154 3.88 -17.01 4.01
C LEU A 154 3.38 -16.09 2.90
N LEU A 155 2.07 -15.86 2.82
CA LEU A 155 1.46 -14.98 1.82
C LEU A 155 1.91 -13.53 2.05
N VAL A 156 1.84 -13.03 3.30
CA VAL A 156 2.35 -11.69 3.64
C VAL A 156 3.84 -11.56 3.35
N THR A 157 4.62 -12.60 3.64
CA THR A 157 6.06 -12.63 3.32
C THR A 157 6.29 -12.56 1.81
N ALA A 158 5.56 -13.34 1.00
CA ALA A 158 5.64 -13.29 -0.46
C ALA A 158 5.32 -11.90 -1.01
N MET A 159 4.32 -11.23 -0.42
CA MET A 159 3.98 -9.86 -0.80
C MET A 159 5.06 -8.84 -0.43
N LEU A 160 5.70 -8.99 0.74
CA LEU A 160 6.81 -8.12 1.13
C LEU A 160 7.99 -8.23 0.16
N VAL A 161 8.30 -9.46 -0.29
CA VAL A 161 9.33 -9.70 -1.30
C VAL A 161 9.06 -8.93 -2.59
N ASP A 162 7.80 -8.81 -2.99
CA ASP A 162 7.41 -8.09 -4.20
C ASP A 162 7.58 -6.55 -4.09
N ILE A 163 7.49 -6.00 -2.87
CA ILE A 163 7.73 -4.57 -2.61
C ILE A 163 9.24 -4.26 -2.59
N THR A 164 10.01 -5.15 -1.96
CA THR A 164 11.43 -4.89 -1.76
C THR A 164 12.10 -4.81 -3.12
N ALA A 165 12.77 -3.69 -3.40
CA ALA A 165 13.53 -3.45 -4.62
C ALA A 165 14.82 -4.28 -4.65
N LEU A 166 14.67 -5.58 -4.38
CA LEU A 166 15.71 -6.58 -4.50
C LEU A 166 16.05 -6.74 -5.98
N SER A 167 17.30 -7.08 -6.28
CA SER A 167 17.68 -7.46 -7.63
C SER A 167 16.83 -8.65 -8.10
N GLU A 168 16.58 -8.75 -9.41
CA GLU A 168 15.76 -9.85 -9.94
C GLU A 168 16.31 -11.23 -9.57
N GLN A 169 17.63 -11.36 -9.43
CA GLN A 169 18.28 -12.59 -8.95
C GLN A 169 17.86 -12.94 -7.53
N VAL A 170 17.93 -11.99 -6.59
CA VAL A 170 17.53 -12.23 -5.20
C VAL A 170 16.01 -12.46 -5.11
N LYS A 171 15.22 -11.76 -5.93
CA LYS A 171 13.77 -11.99 -6.02
C LYS A 171 13.46 -13.41 -6.48
N ASN A 172 14.14 -13.91 -7.51
CA ASN A 172 13.94 -15.25 -8.05
C ASN A 172 14.39 -16.35 -7.07
N GLU A 173 15.52 -16.17 -6.40
CA GLU A 173 15.99 -17.10 -5.36
C GLU A 173 15.02 -17.13 -4.17
N LEU A 174 14.51 -15.96 -3.77
CA LEU A 174 13.59 -15.86 -2.64
C LEU A 174 12.21 -16.43 -3.00
N ILE A 175 11.69 -16.18 -4.20
CA ILE A 175 10.48 -16.83 -4.72
C ILE A 175 10.68 -18.35 -4.78
N GLY A 176 11.84 -18.82 -5.25
CA GLY A 176 12.18 -20.23 -5.30
C GLY A 176 12.21 -20.87 -3.91
N GLY A 177 12.87 -20.21 -2.96
CA GLY A 177 12.93 -20.64 -1.55
C GLY A 177 11.55 -20.65 -0.89
N LEU A 178 10.71 -19.64 -1.16
CA LEU A 178 9.35 -19.54 -0.63
C LEU A 178 8.45 -20.63 -1.22
N SER A 179 8.54 -20.89 -2.52
CA SER A 179 7.83 -21.99 -3.19
C SER A 179 8.24 -23.35 -2.64
N LEU A 180 9.54 -23.56 -2.39
CA LEU A 180 10.05 -24.80 -1.81
C LEU A 180 9.57 -24.97 -0.36
N GLY A 181 9.67 -23.91 0.45
CA GLY A 181 9.19 -23.90 1.83
C GLY A 181 7.68 -24.16 1.93
N VAL A 182 6.88 -23.52 1.08
CA VAL A 182 5.43 -23.77 0.94
C VAL A 182 5.18 -25.23 0.56
N GLY A 183 5.86 -25.74 -0.47
CA GLY A 183 5.70 -27.11 -0.95
C GLY A 183 6.03 -28.16 0.12
N VAL A 184 7.15 -27.99 0.82
CA VAL A 184 7.54 -28.88 1.94
C VAL A 184 6.52 -28.83 3.07
N SER A 185 6.04 -27.64 3.44
CA SER A 185 5.05 -27.49 4.52
C SER A 185 3.72 -28.17 4.17
N ILE A 186 3.27 -28.04 2.91
CA ILE A 186 2.08 -28.73 2.41
C ILE A 186 2.29 -30.25 2.41
N GLY A 187 3.48 -30.72 1.99
CA GLY A 187 3.80 -32.15 1.97
C GLY A 187 3.80 -32.77 3.37
N VAL A 188 4.48 -32.13 4.33
CA VAL A 188 4.50 -32.58 5.74
C VAL A 188 3.08 -32.58 6.32
N PHE A 189 2.29 -31.55 6.01
CA PHE A 189 0.90 -31.49 6.44
C PHE A 189 0.06 -32.62 5.85
N ALA A 190 0.17 -32.89 4.55
CA ALA A 190 -0.59 -33.95 3.90
C ALA A 190 -0.26 -35.31 4.52
N ILE A 191 1.04 -35.62 4.72
CA ILE A 191 1.47 -36.85 5.37
C ILE A 191 0.89 -36.95 6.78
N TRP A 192 1.04 -35.90 7.58
CA TRP A 192 0.54 -35.91 8.94
C TRP A 192 -0.99 -35.97 9.01
N PHE A 193 -1.72 -35.26 8.15
CA PHE A 193 -3.18 -35.25 8.11
C PHE A 193 -3.77 -36.60 7.71
N PHE A 194 -3.21 -37.26 6.69
CA PHE A 194 -3.71 -38.56 6.21
C PHE A 194 -3.30 -39.73 7.11
N PHE A 195 -2.10 -39.69 7.71
CA PHE A 195 -1.54 -40.83 8.45
C PHE A 195 -1.54 -40.64 9.97
N HIS A 196 -2.14 -39.56 10.47
CA HIS A 196 -2.19 -39.22 11.89
C HIS A 196 -2.72 -40.37 12.77
N ASP A 197 -3.82 -41.01 12.35
CA ASP A 197 -4.43 -42.11 13.11
C ASP A 197 -3.50 -43.33 13.17
N TYR A 198 -2.73 -43.55 12.10
CA TYR A 198 -1.77 -44.64 12.02
C TYR A 198 -0.57 -44.37 12.93
N PHE A 199 -0.09 -43.13 12.99
CA PHE A 199 0.97 -42.72 13.92
C PHE A 199 0.53 -42.82 15.38
N ASP A 200 -0.70 -42.38 15.71
CA ASP A 200 -1.23 -42.47 17.07
C ASP A 200 -1.40 -43.92 17.53
N GLU A 201 -1.88 -44.80 16.64
CA GLU A 201 -1.98 -46.25 16.89
C GLU A 201 -0.59 -46.89 17.08
N LEU A 202 0.40 -46.51 16.27
CA LEU A 202 1.77 -47.04 16.36
C LEU A 202 2.46 -46.62 17.66
N ILE A 203 2.29 -45.37 18.08
CA ILE A 203 2.84 -44.84 19.35
C ILE A 203 2.17 -45.54 20.54
N ARG A 204 0.84 -45.72 20.51
CA ARG A 204 0.11 -46.47 21.55
C ARG A 204 0.55 -47.93 21.65
N ARG A 205 0.87 -48.58 20.54
CA ARG A 205 1.36 -49.97 20.54
C ARG A 205 2.74 -50.08 21.17
N ARG A 206 3.70 -49.21 20.81
CA ARG A 206 5.02 -49.18 21.48
C ARG A 206 4.93 -48.91 22.98
N SER A 207 4.07 -47.96 23.39
CA SER A 207 3.85 -47.64 24.80
C SER A 207 3.32 -48.82 25.63
N ARG A 208 2.59 -49.77 25.02
CA ARG A 208 2.13 -50.99 25.68
C ARG A 208 3.19 -52.10 25.73
N GLU A 209 4.16 -52.06 24.85
CA GLU A 209 5.27 -53.03 24.83
C GLU A 209 6.38 -52.66 25.83
N GLU A 210 6.58 -51.37 26.14
CA GLU A 210 7.54 -50.93 27.17
C GLU A 210 7.03 -51.03 28.61
N ASN A 211 5.72 -51.19 28.82
CA ASN A 211 5.08 -51.33 30.15
C ASN A 211 4.73 -52.79 30.51
N LYS A 212 5.23 -53.76 29.74
CA LYS A 212 5.19 -55.19 30.03
C LYS A 212 6.60 -55.68 30.36
#